data_AF-A0A3M1XWT3-F1
#
_entry.id   AF-A0A3M1XWT3-F1
#
_cell.length_a   1.000
_cell.length_b   1.000
_cell.length_c   1.000
_cell.angle_alpha   90.00
_cell.angle_beta   90.00
_cell.angle_gamma   90.00
#
_symmetry.space_group_name_H-M   'P 1'
#
loop_
_entity.id
_entity.type
_entity.pdbx_description
1 polymer ?
#
loop_
_entity_poly.entity_id
_entity_poly.type
_entity_poly.pdbx_seq_one_letter_code
_entity_poly.pdbx_strand_id
1 'polypeptide(L)'
;MIEKIQSSATKLVLPDKERPGEKTEPSFQDTLKEAIQDVNQLQVEAGATTEAFLRGEITDLHDVTIAMEKARLGLELMLEVRNKLVEAYQEIMRMQL
;
A
#
# COMPACT_ATOMS: atom_id res chain seq x y z
N MET A 1 -36.68 44.57 41.18
CA MET A 1 -37.80 43.70 40.78
C MET A 1 -37.98 43.90 39.28
N ILE A 2 -38.11 42.79 38.52
CA ILE A 2 -38.19 42.69 37.05
C ILE A 2 -36.83 42.66 36.32
N GLU A 3 -36.31 41.46 36.04
CA GLU A 3 -35.98 41.01 34.67
C GLU A 3 -35.74 39.49 34.63
N LYS A 4 -36.71 38.78 34.04
CA LYS A 4 -36.59 37.64 33.10
C LYS A 4 -35.38 36.72 33.27
N ILE A 5 -35.53 35.47 33.70
CA ILE A 5 -35.94 34.33 32.85
C ILE A 5 -35.46 34.47 31.39
N GLN A 6 -34.27 33.95 31.10
CA GLN A 6 -33.90 33.13 29.93
C GLN A 6 -32.39 33.24 29.68
N SER A 7 -31.63 32.23 30.09
CA SER A 7 -30.59 31.64 29.24
C SER A 7 -30.05 30.38 29.91
N SER A 8 -30.92 29.38 30.02
CA SER A 8 -30.47 27.99 30.01
C SER A 8 -29.99 27.68 28.59
N ALA A 9 -28.80 28.17 28.25
CA ALA A 9 -28.05 27.64 27.12
C ALA A 9 -27.38 26.35 27.59
N THR A 10 -28.20 25.30 27.65
CA THR A 10 -27.77 23.91 27.56
C THR A 10 -26.62 23.84 26.57
N LYS A 11 -25.44 23.56 27.10
CA LYS A 11 -24.25 23.21 26.33
C LYS A 11 -24.66 21.98 25.51
N LEU A 12 -25.04 22.20 24.25
CA LEU A 12 -25.22 21.13 23.28
C LEU A 12 -23.83 20.57 22.99
N VAL A 13 -23.35 19.74 23.91
CA VAL A 13 -22.27 18.80 23.65
C VAL A 13 -22.90 17.81 22.69
N LEU A 14 -22.62 18.00 21.40
CA LEU A 14 -22.86 16.98 20.41
C LEU A 14 -22.17 15.71 20.92
N PRO A 15 -22.87 14.59 21.10
CA PRO A 15 -22.19 13.34 21.37
C PRO A 15 -21.29 13.07 20.17
N ASP A 16 -19.98 13.03 20.42
CA ASP A 16 -19.02 12.49 19.48
C ASP A 16 -19.58 11.15 19.01
N LYS A 17 -19.89 11.07 17.71
CA LYS A 17 -20.14 9.80 17.05
C LYS A 17 -18.81 9.07 17.02
N GLU A 18 -18.40 8.50 18.15
CA GLU A 18 -17.57 7.31 18.14
C GLU A 18 -18.41 6.22 17.51
N ARG A 19 -18.30 6.11 16.18
CA ARG A 19 -18.76 4.96 15.43
C ARG A 19 -17.87 3.79 15.85
N PRO A 20 -18.37 2.81 16.61
CA PRO A 20 -17.59 1.63 16.92
C PRO A 20 -17.62 0.75 15.67
N GLY A 21 -16.47 0.60 14.99
CA GLY A 21 -16.30 -0.44 13.97
C GLY A 21 -15.79 -0.01 12.60
N GLU A 22 -15.19 1.16 12.43
CA GLU A 22 -14.44 1.45 11.20
C GLU A 22 -13.05 0.81 11.32
N LYS A 23 -12.97 -0.50 11.04
CA LYS A 23 -11.70 -1.06 10.58
C LYS A 23 -11.43 -0.36 9.26
N THR A 24 -10.58 0.67 9.28
CA THR A 24 -10.07 1.28 8.06
C THR A 24 -9.37 0.19 7.28
N GLU A 25 -10.04 -0.37 6.27
CA GLU A 25 -9.40 -1.28 5.34
C GLU A 25 -8.25 -0.52 4.67
N PRO A 26 -7.09 -1.17 4.47
CA PRO A 26 -5.95 -0.51 3.84
C PRO A 26 -6.39 0.07 2.49
N SER A 27 -6.02 1.33 2.24
CA SER A 27 -6.35 1.96 0.98
C SER A 27 -5.60 1.26 -0.15
N PHE A 28 -6.12 1.34 -1.38
CA PHE A 28 -5.40 0.83 -2.55
C PHE A 28 -3.98 1.41 -2.66
N GLN A 29 -3.79 2.67 -2.26
CA GLN A 29 -2.47 3.30 -2.23
C GLN A 29 -1.53 2.59 -1.24
N ASP A 30 -2.03 2.22 -0.07
CA ASP A 30 -1.26 1.50 0.94
C ASP A 30 -0.88 0.12 0.42
N THR A 31 -1.83 -0.64 -0.13
CA THR A 31 -1.57 -1.95 -0.72
C THR A 31 -0.59 -1.88 -1.89
N LEU A 32 -0.70 -0.87 -2.76
CA LEU A 32 0.22 -0.67 -3.87
C LEU A 32 1.63 -0.34 -3.37
N LYS A 33 1.75 0.47 -2.32
CA LYS A 33 3.02 0.81 -1.70
C LYS A 33 3.67 -0.41 -1.06
N GLU A 34 2.88 -1.22 -0.36
CA GLU A 34 3.33 -2.48 0.24
C GLU A 34 3.84 -3.44 -0.83
N ALA A 35 3.07 -3.62 -1.92
CA ALA A 35 3.50 -4.42 -3.06
C ALA A 35 4.85 -3.94 -3.61
N ILE A 36 5.05 -2.62 -3.80
CA ILE A 36 6.33 -1.99 -4.23
C ILE A 36 7.48 -2.36 -3.31
N GLN A 37 7.24 -2.33 -2.00
CA GLN A 37 8.24 -2.72 -1.01
C GLN A 37 8.55 -4.21 -1.10
N ASP A 38 7.54 -5.06 -1.30
CA ASP A 38 7.71 -6.50 -1.42
C ASP A 38 8.56 -6.89 -2.63
N VAL A 39 8.31 -6.30 -3.81
CA VAL A 39 9.14 -6.59 -5.00
C VAL A 39 10.57 -6.10 -4.82
N ASN A 40 10.77 -4.95 -4.16
CA ASN A 40 12.12 -4.50 -3.82
C ASN A 40 12.80 -5.48 -2.86
N GLN A 41 12.08 -5.99 -1.86
CA GLN A 41 12.60 -6.97 -0.92
C GLN A 41 12.98 -8.28 -1.63
N LEU A 42 12.14 -8.76 -2.55
CA LEU A 42 12.43 -9.93 -3.37
C LEU A 42 13.69 -9.74 -4.23
N GLN A 43 13.91 -8.55 -4.81
CA GLN A 43 15.12 -8.25 -5.56
C GLN A 43 16.38 -8.29 -4.69
N VAL A 44 16.31 -7.69 -3.49
CA VAL A 44 17.43 -7.68 -2.54
C VAL A 44 17.74 -9.09 -2.06
N GLU A 45 16.72 -9.89 -1.74
CA GLU A 45 16.85 -11.28 -1.30
C GLU A 45 17.45 -12.15 -2.41
N ALA A 46 16.98 -12.01 -3.65
CA ALA A 46 17.52 -12.72 -4.81
C ALA A 46 19.00 -12.37 -5.05
N GLY A 47 19.39 -11.11 -4.88
CA GLY A 47 20.79 -10.68 -4.92
C GLY A 47 21.63 -11.30 -3.81
N ALA A 48 21.15 -11.22 -2.56
CA ALA A 48 21.86 -11.76 -1.40
C ALA A 48 22.06 -13.27 -1.48
N THR A 49 21.03 -14.01 -1.88
CA THR A 49 21.09 -15.47 -2.07
C THR A 49 22.03 -15.85 -3.21
N THR A 50 22.02 -15.09 -4.32
CA THR A 50 22.98 -15.26 -5.42
C THR A 50 24.41 -15.06 -4.94
N GLU A 51 24.69 -13.99 -4.20
CA GLU A 51 26.04 -13.74 -3.69
C GLU A 51 26.50 -14.81 -2.70
N ALA A 52 25.62 -15.25 -1.80
CA ALA A 52 25.93 -16.28 -0.83
C ALA A 52 26.18 -17.64 -1.50
N PHE A 53 25.47 -17.95 -2.59
CA PHE A 53 25.76 -19.11 -3.43
C PHE A 53 27.14 -19.01 -4.11
N LEU A 54 27.48 -17.85 -4.67
CA LEU A 54 28.80 -17.62 -5.28
C LEU A 54 29.95 -17.73 -4.28
N ARG A 55 29.71 -17.36 -3.01
CA ARG A 55 30.67 -17.52 -1.90
C ARG A 55 30.75 -18.95 -1.37
N GLY A 56 29.87 -19.85 -1.82
CA GLY A 56 29.78 -21.23 -1.33
C GLY A 56 29.15 -21.36 0.06
N GLU A 57 28.52 -20.30 0.57
CA GLU A 57 27.78 -20.29 1.83
C GLU A 57 26.42 -21.01 1.69
N ILE A 58 25.87 -21.01 0.48
CA ILE A 58 24.65 -21.72 0.10
C ILE A 58 25.02 -22.72 -0.99
N THR A 59 24.71 -24.00 -0.77
CA THR A 59 24.90 -25.08 -1.76
C THR A 59 23.67 -25.35 -2.60
N ASP A 60 22.51 -24.85 -2.16
CA ASP A 60 21.25 -25.09 -2.84
C ASP A 60 20.96 -24.04 -3.92
N LEU A 61 21.26 -24.41 -5.16
CA LEU A 61 20.96 -23.61 -6.35
C LEU A 61 19.44 -23.42 -6.54
N HIS A 62 18.60 -24.31 -5.99
CA HIS A 62 17.15 -24.24 -6.13
C HIS A 62 16.59 -22.98 -5.47
N ASP A 63 17.05 -22.68 -4.26
CA ASP A 63 16.60 -21.51 -3.49
C ASP A 63 16.95 -20.20 -4.19
N VAL A 64 18.16 -20.11 -4.76
CA VAL A 64 18.59 -18.95 -5.56
C VAL A 64 17.68 -18.79 -6.78
N THR A 65 17.44 -19.88 -7.50
CA THR A 65 16.62 -19.85 -8.71
C THR A 65 15.18 -19.45 -8.38
N ILE A 66 14.60 -19.97 -7.30
CA ILE A 66 13.26 -19.58 -6.84
C ILE A 66 13.22 -18.10 -6.46
N ALA A 67 14.20 -17.60 -5.70
CA ALA A 67 14.24 -16.21 -5.29
C ALA A 67 14.31 -15.27 -6.52
N MET A 68 15.14 -15.64 -7.51
CA MET A 68 15.25 -14.93 -8.78
C MET A 68 13.94 -14.92 -9.58
N GLU A 69 13.26 -16.06 -9.69
CA GLU A 69 11.97 -16.16 -10.40
C GLU A 69 10.87 -15.35 -9.70
N LYS A 70 10.81 -15.37 -8.36
CA LYS A 70 9.88 -14.54 -7.59
C LYS A 70 10.11 -13.06 -7.84
N ALA A 71 11.36 -12.61 -7.76
CA ALA A 71 11.72 -11.22 -8.02
C ALA A 71 11.35 -10.78 -9.44
N ARG A 72 11.61 -11.65 -10.43
CA ARG A 72 11.26 -11.41 -11.83
C ARG A 72 9.75 -11.28 -12.03
N LEU A 73 8.98 -12.27 -11.59
CA LEU A 73 7.52 -12.27 -11.77
C LEU A 73 6.87 -11.07 -11.05
N GLY A 74 7.34 -10.75 -9.83
CA GLY A 74 6.87 -9.59 -9.09
C GLY A 74 7.13 -8.27 -9.83
N LEU A 75 8.32 -8.12 -10.43
CA LEU A 75 8.65 -6.95 -11.22
C LEU A 75 7.80 -6.86 -12.51
N GLU A 76 7.60 -7.97 -13.21
CA GLU A 76 6.74 -8.01 -14.41
C GLU A 76 5.30 -7.56 -14.06
N LEU A 77 4.75 -8.07 -12.96
CA LEU A 77 3.45 -7.64 -12.45
C LEU A 77 3.40 -6.13 -12.17
N MET A 78 4.45 -5.55 -11.57
CA MET A 78 4.50 -4.11 -11.32
C MET A 78 4.54 -3.26 -12.57
N LEU A 79 5.26 -3.72 -13.60
CA LEU A 79 5.30 -3.02 -14.87
C LEU A 79 3.91 -2.97 -15.49
N GLU A 80 3.16 -4.06 -15.43
CA GLU A 80 1.76 -4.09 -15.88
C GLU A 80 0.87 -3.14 -15.07
N VAL A 81 0.97 -3.15 -13.74
CA VAL A 81 0.22 -2.22 -12.89
C VAL A 81 0.59 -0.77 -13.23
N ARG A 82 1.88 -0.44 -13.35
CA ARG A 82 2.35 0.88 -13.75
C ARG A 82 1.76 1.30 -15.11
N ASN A 83 1.79 0.41 -16.09
CA ASN A 83 1.26 0.68 -17.43
C ASN A 83 -0.24 0.97 -17.35
N LYS A 84 -1.01 0.16 -16.60
CA LYS A 84 -2.46 0.38 -16.40
C LYS A 84 -2.77 1.68 -15.69
N LEU A 85 -1.97 2.09 -14.71
CA LEU A 85 -2.14 3.38 -14.04
C LEU A 85 -1.88 4.56 -14.99
N VAL A 86 -0.87 4.46 -15.86
CA VAL A 86 -0.59 5.47 -16.89
C VAL A 86 -1.73 5.53 -17.91
N GLU A 87 -2.22 4.38 -18.37
CA GLU A 87 -3.38 4.30 -19.27
C GLU A 87 -4.63 4.95 -18.65
N ALA A 88 -4.94 4.61 -17.40
CA ALA A 88 -6.08 5.18 -16.68
C ALA A 88 -5.97 6.71 -16.54
N TYR A 89 -4.77 7.22 -16.23
CA TYR A 89 -4.52 8.66 -16.19
C TYR A 89 -4.73 9.32 -17.57
N GLN A 90 -4.22 8.71 -18.63
CA GLN A 90 -4.43 9.21 -19.99
C GLN A 90 -5.91 9.22 -20.40
N GLU A 91 -6.67 8.18 -20.02
CA GLU A 91 -8.10 8.10 -20.35
C GLU A 91 -8.92 9.20 -19.67
N ILE A 92 -8.66 9.48 -18.39
CA ILE A 92 -9.30 10.58 -17.65
C ILE A 92 -9.04 11.92 -18.35
N MET A 93 -7.82 12.15 -18.83
CA MET A 93 -7.45 13.37 -19.55
C MET A 93 -8.21 13.50 -20.89
N ARG A 94 -8.49 12.37 -21.58
CA ARG A 94 -9.27 12.37 -22.83
C ARG A 94 -10.75 12.61 -22.61
N MET A 95 -11.31 12.18 -21.48
CA MET A 95 -12.73 12.43 -21.14
C MET A 95 -13.02 13.89 -20.78
N GLN A 96 -12.01 14.65 -20.35
CA GLN A 96 -12.15 16.06 -19.93
C GLN A 96 -11.92 17.07 -21.07
N LEU A 97 -11.51 16.60 -22.26
CA LEU A 97 -11.27 17.40 -23.47
C LEU A 97 -12.49 17.45 -24.38
#